data_AF-A0A9W4P228-F1
#
_entry.id   AF-A0A9W4P228-F1
#
_cell.length_a   1.000
_cell.length_b   1.000
_cell.length_c   1.000
_cell.angle_alpha   90.00
_cell.angle_beta   90.00
_cell.angle_gamma   90.00
#
_symmetry.space_group_name_H-M   'P 1'
#
loop_
_entity.id
_entity.type
_entity.pdbx_description
1 polymer ?
#
loop_
_entity_poly.entity_id
_entity_poly.type
_entity_poly.pdbx_seq_one_letter_code
_entity_poly.pdbx_strand_id
1 'polypeptide(L)'
;MAAWVGTLCDVDDLIEAMSPSDAASAISGSLAILQDEVGNSMEASGISSIKKVINAMQMFRDHCRRYLSKPEAKDFFDEVCTAFEGFSFELELRQKALASSLETYIDIRTRTIGVAPFFNLIKSEYSPGYHVDDSLEMQRDVYTVVGLQNDLIGLEKDIETGGAPLYTPCKAPDRKRAKMLR
;
A
#
# COMPACT_ATOMS: atom_id res chain seq x y z
N MET A 1 8.28 -12.23 -7.39
CA MET A 1 8.88 -10.89 -7.58
C MET A 1 8.10 -10.04 -8.58
N ALA A 2 8.27 -10.24 -9.90
CA ALA A 2 7.59 -9.41 -10.91
C ALA A 2 6.06 -9.44 -10.81
N ALA A 3 5.48 -10.61 -10.51
CA ALA A 3 4.05 -10.75 -10.27
C ALA A 3 3.56 -9.84 -9.12
N TRP A 4 4.31 -9.73 -8.02
CA TRP A 4 3.93 -8.88 -6.90
C TRP A 4 4.03 -7.39 -7.25
N VAL A 5 5.15 -6.95 -7.85
CA VAL A 5 5.30 -5.54 -8.27
C VAL A 5 4.16 -5.13 -9.21
N GLY A 6 3.88 -5.95 -10.23
CA GLY A 6 2.81 -5.66 -11.19
C GLY A 6 1.45 -5.58 -10.51
N THR A 7 1.11 -6.57 -9.67
CA THR A 7 -0.15 -6.55 -8.93
C THR A 7 -0.25 -5.36 -7.98
N LEU A 8 0.83 -5.01 -7.27
CA LEU A 8 0.87 -3.88 -6.36
C LEU A 8 0.59 -2.57 -7.10
N CYS A 9 1.30 -2.29 -8.19
CA CYS A 9 1.09 -1.08 -9.00
C CYS A 9 -0.34 -1.01 -9.57
N ASP A 10 -0.82 -2.10 -10.17
CA ASP A 10 -2.17 -2.13 -10.76
C ASP A 10 -3.25 -1.92 -9.68
N VAL A 11 -3.09 -2.52 -8.51
CA VAL A 11 -4.06 -2.40 -7.41
C VAL A 11 -4.00 -1.03 -6.76
N ASP A 12 -2.81 -0.46 -6.55
CA ASP A 12 -2.62 0.88 -5.99
C ASP A 12 -3.30 1.95 -6.86
N ASP A 13 -3.04 1.94 -8.18
CA ASP A 13 -3.69 2.82 -9.15
C ASP A 13 -5.22 2.69 -9.12
N LEU A 14 -5.72 1.45 -9.01
CA LEU A 14 -7.16 1.19 -8.93
C LEU A 14 -7.76 1.70 -7.62
N ILE A 15 -7.07 1.52 -6.49
CA ILE A 15 -7.51 1.99 -5.17
C ILE A 15 -7.50 3.52 -5.13
N GLU A 16 -6.46 4.16 -5.68
CA GLU A 16 -6.36 5.63 -5.74
C GLU A 16 -7.51 6.26 -6.53
N ALA A 17 -7.93 5.61 -7.62
CA ALA A 17 -9.04 6.07 -8.45
C ALA A 17 -10.44 5.79 -7.86
N MET A 18 -10.55 5.07 -6.74
CA MET A 18 -11.83 4.69 -6.14
C MET A 18 -12.37 5.74 -5.16
N SER A 19 -13.70 5.70 -4.94
CA SER A 19 -14.29 6.40 -3.80
C SER A 19 -13.79 5.77 -2.49
N PRO A 20 -13.73 6.50 -1.36
CA PRO A 20 -13.25 5.93 -0.11
C PRO A 20 -13.98 4.66 0.34
N SER A 21 -15.30 4.60 0.16
CA SER A 21 -16.08 3.39 0.50
C SER A 21 -15.76 2.20 -0.40
N ASP A 22 -15.53 2.44 -1.69
CA ASP A 22 -15.19 1.38 -2.64
C ASP A 22 -13.77 0.87 -2.40
N ALA A 23 -12.82 1.78 -2.15
CA ALA A 23 -11.45 1.44 -1.78
C ALA A 23 -11.40 0.58 -0.50
N ALA A 24 -12.11 1.00 0.55
CA ALA A 24 -12.21 0.22 1.79
C ALA A 24 -12.79 -1.18 1.56
N SER A 25 -13.81 -1.28 0.71
CA SER A 25 -14.42 -2.57 0.34
C SER A 25 -13.46 -3.46 -0.46
N ALA A 26 -12.71 -2.88 -1.41
CA ALA A 26 -11.73 -3.59 -2.22
C ALA A 26 -10.54 -4.09 -1.38
N ILE A 27 -10.05 -3.27 -0.44
CA ILE A 27 -8.99 -3.64 0.49
C ILE A 27 -9.45 -4.79 1.39
N SER A 28 -10.64 -4.65 2.01
CA SER A 28 -11.20 -5.66 2.91
C SER A 28 -11.42 -7.01 2.20
N GLY A 29 -11.96 -6.99 0.98
CA GLY A 29 -12.13 -8.21 0.20
C GLY A 29 -10.81 -8.83 -0.24
N SER A 30 -9.77 -8.02 -0.48
CA SER A 30 -8.43 -8.51 -0.82
C SER A 30 -7.76 -9.21 0.36
N LEU A 31 -7.87 -8.65 1.57
CA LEU A 31 -7.41 -9.28 2.81
C LEU A 31 -8.08 -10.65 3.01
N ALA A 32 -9.40 -10.70 2.88
CA ALA A 32 -10.17 -11.94 3.02
C ALA A 32 -9.77 -13.01 1.98
N ILE A 33 -9.43 -12.61 0.75
CA ILE A 33 -8.89 -13.51 -0.28
C ILE A 33 -7.54 -14.09 0.14
N LEU A 34 -6.62 -13.24 0.61
CA LEU A 34 -5.27 -13.64 0.99
C LEU A 34 -5.27 -14.59 2.21
N GLN A 35 -6.20 -14.35 3.14
CA GLN A 35 -6.35 -15.12 4.38
C GLN A 35 -7.21 -16.39 4.25
N ASP A 36 -7.69 -16.73 3.04
CA ASP A 36 -8.61 -17.86 2.79
C ASP A 36 -9.96 -17.77 3.55
N GLU A 37 -10.36 -16.58 3.97
CA GLU A 37 -11.63 -16.39 4.67
C GLU A 37 -12.84 -16.40 3.71
N VAL A 38 -12.58 -16.34 2.40
CA VAL A 38 -13.61 -16.35 1.36
C VAL A 38 -13.76 -17.75 0.75
N GLY A 39 -14.84 -18.44 1.13
CA GLY A 39 -15.41 -19.50 0.30
C GLY A 39 -15.94 -18.90 -1.01
N ASN A 40 -15.61 -19.52 -2.15
CA ASN A 40 -16.05 -19.12 -3.49
C ASN A 40 -17.45 -18.48 -3.53
N SER A 41 -17.52 -17.16 -3.70
CA SER A 41 -18.53 -16.44 -4.50
C SER A 41 -18.66 -15.00 -4.02
N MET A 42 -18.19 -14.07 -4.83
CA MET A 42 -18.76 -12.72 -4.86
C MET A 42 -19.28 -12.48 -6.27
N GLU A 43 -20.36 -13.18 -6.63
CA GLU A 43 -21.12 -12.88 -7.84
C GLU A 43 -21.89 -11.56 -7.63
N ALA A 44 -21.30 -10.45 -8.05
CA ALA A 44 -22.06 -9.25 -8.35
C ALA A 44 -22.05 -9.04 -9.88
N SER A 45 -23.17 -8.63 -10.45
CA SER A 45 -23.27 -8.23 -11.85
C SER A 45 -22.48 -6.92 -12.09
N GLY A 46 -21.66 -6.85 -13.15
CA GLY A 46 -20.99 -5.63 -13.65
C GLY A 46 -19.46 -5.54 -13.44
N ILE A 47 -18.74 -4.85 -14.32
CA ILE A 47 -17.28 -4.58 -14.22
C ILE A 47 -17.06 -3.39 -13.27
N SER A 48 -17.14 -3.57 -11.95
CA SER A 48 -16.77 -2.51 -11.01
C SER A 48 -15.27 -2.56 -10.70
N SER A 49 -14.65 -1.42 -10.37
CA SER A 49 -13.23 -1.35 -10.01
C SER A 49 -12.87 -2.22 -8.80
N ILE A 50 -13.80 -2.38 -7.85
CA ILE A 50 -13.67 -3.34 -6.73
C ILE A 50 -13.42 -4.74 -7.29
N LYS A 51 -14.21 -5.21 -8.25
CA LYS A 51 -14.02 -6.54 -8.84
C LYS A 51 -12.67 -6.70 -9.53
N LYS A 52 -12.14 -5.64 -10.15
CA LYS A 52 -10.82 -5.69 -10.78
C LYS A 52 -9.73 -5.96 -9.74
N VAL A 53 -9.77 -5.25 -8.60
CA VAL A 53 -8.84 -5.48 -7.49
C VAL A 53 -9.00 -6.89 -6.92
N ILE A 54 -10.23 -7.30 -6.61
CA ILE A 54 -10.53 -8.65 -6.08
C ILE A 54 -10.04 -9.75 -7.05
N ASN A 55 -10.30 -9.61 -8.35
CA ASN A 55 -9.84 -10.57 -9.35
C ASN A 55 -8.31 -10.58 -9.48
N ALA A 56 -7.65 -9.41 -9.48
CA ALA A 56 -6.20 -9.31 -9.51
C ALA A 56 -5.58 -10.04 -8.31
N MET A 57 -6.14 -9.85 -7.11
CA MET A 57 -5.68 -10.51 -5.89
C MET A 57 -5.94 -12.01 -5.87
N GLN A 58 -7.07 -12.48 -6.41
CA GLN A 58 -7.32 -13.91 -6.59
C GLN A 58 -6.31 -14.54 -7.56
N MET A 59 -6.10 -13.91 -8.72
CA MET A 59 -5.12 -14.39 -9.71
C MET A 59 -3.71 -14.42 -9.15
N PHE A 60 -3.32 -13.38 -8.40
CA PHE A 60 -2.03 -13.29 -7.73
C PHE A 60 -1.85 -14.36 -6.67
N ARG A 61 -2.83 -14.54 -5.77
CA ARG A 61 -2.82 -15.59 -4.75
C ARG A 61 -2.69 -16.97 -5.37
N ASP A 62 -3.50 -17.26 -6.39
CA ASP A 62 -3.50 -18.54 -7.09
C ASP A 62 -2.18 -18.77 -7.84
N HIS A 63 -1.55 -17.71 -8.36
CA HIS A 63 -0.20 -17.77 -8.92
C HIS A 63 0.82 -18.13 -7.85
N CYS A 64 0.86 -17.41 -6.73
CA CYS A 64 1.79 -17.67 -5.63
C CYS A 64 1.68 -19.11 -5.10
N ARG A 65 0.46 -19.63 -4.94
CA ARG A 65 0.20 -21.01 -4.48
C ARG A 65 0.72 -22.10 -5.42
N ARG A 66 0.95 -21.79 -6.69
CA ARG A 66 1.55 -22.75 -7.64
C ARG A 66 3.07 -22.85 -7.49
N TYR A 67 3.73 -21.80 -7.00
CA TYR A 67 5.19 -21.69 -7.00
C TYR A 67 5.81 -21.70 -5.61
N LEU A 68 5.06 -21.32 -4.57
CA LEU A 68 5.52 -21.33 -3.19
C LEU A 68 4.99 -22.55 -2.45
N SER A 69 5.77 -23.08 -1.52
CA SER A 69 5.26 -24.06 -0.57
C SER A 69 4.21 -23.41 0.36
N LYS A 70 3.39 -24.22 1.04
CA LYS A 70 2.38 -23.71 1.98
C LYS A 70 2.93 -22.76 3.06
N PRO A 71 4.02 -23.07 3.78
CA PRO A 71 4.56 -22.15 4.78
C PRO A 71 5.10 -20.86 4.14
N GLU A 72 5.82 -20.95 3.03
CA GLU A 72 6.35 -19.77 2.32
C GLU A 72 5.22 -18.87 1.79
N ALA A 73 4.18 -19.47 1.22
CA ALA A 73 3.01 -18.73 0.75
C ALA A 73 2.31 -18.02 1.91
N LYS A 74 2.21 -18.65 3.07
CA LYS A 74 1.61 -18.04 4.25
C LYS A 74 2.41 -16.83 4.71
N ASP A 75 3.70 -17.00 4.98
CA ASP A 75 4.54 -15.91 5.48
C ASP A 75 4.63 -14.77 4.45
N PHE A 76 4.64 -15.10 3.16
CA PHE A 76 4.58 -14.12 2.08
C PHE A 76 3.26 -13.36 2.06
N PHE A 77 2.12 -14.05 2.20
CA PHE A 77 0.81 -13.41 2.22
C PHE A 77 0.61 -12.55 3.48
N ASP A 78 1.20 -12.89 4.62
CA ASP A 78 1.16 -12.05 5.83
C ASP A 78 1.81 -10.67 5.58
N GLU A 79 2.94 -10.64 4.85
CA GLU A 79 3.57 -9.38 4.44
C GLU A 79 2.74 -8.61 3.40
N VAL A 80 2.07 -9.32 2.49
CA VAL A 80 1.15 -8.68 1.52
C VAL A 80 -0.05 -8.08 2.26
N CYS A 81 -0.62 -8.78 3.25
CA CYS A 81 -1.69 -8.26 4.10
C CYS A 81 -1.25 -6.98 4.82
N THR A 82 -0.01 -6.94 5.33
CA THR A 82 0.56 -5.74 5.96
C THR A 82 0.58 -4.54 5.01
N ALA A 83 0.87 -4.75 3.72
CA ALA A 83 0.81 -3.69 2.72
C ALA A 83 -0.63 -3.19 2.49
N PHE A 84 -1.61 -4.10 2.44
CA PHE A 84 -3.03 -3.77 2.30
C PHE A 84 -3.60 -3.06 3.53
N GLU A 85 -3.18 -3.43 4.73
CA GLU A 85 -3.47 -2.65 5.95
C GLU A 85 -2.87 -1.24 5.86
N GLY A 86 -1.66 -1.11 5.27
CA GLY A 86 -1.07 0.18 4.91
C GLY A 86 -2.00 1.04 4.05
N PHE A 87 -2.62 0.47 3.01
CA PHE A 87 -3.59 1.18 2.18
C PHE A 87 -4.83 1.64 2.95
N SER A 88 -5.29 0.87 3.95
CA SER A 88 -6.38 1.31 4.84
C SER A 88 -5.97 2.54 5.64
N PHE A 89 -4.77 2.56 6.23
CA PHE A 89 -4.28 3.73 6.96
C PHE A 89 -4.07 4.94 6.05
N GLU A 90 -3.56 4.73 4.84
CA GLU A 90 -3.44 5.80 3.86
C GLU A 90 -4.81 6.41 3.52
N LEU A 91 -5.81 5.56 3.35
CA LEU A 91 -7.18 5.99 3.10
C LEU A 91 -7.77 6.79 4.27
N GLU A 92 -7.52 6.38 5.51
CA GLU A 92 -7.90 7.13 6.71
C GLU A 92 -7.19 8.49 6.77
N LEU A 93 -5.92 8.53 6.41
CA LEU A 93 -5.13 9.76 6.37
C LEU A 93 -5.65 10.73 5.29
N ARG A 94 -5.98 10.24 4.08
CA ARG A 94 -6.65 11.02 3.01
C ARG A 94 -8.00 11.59 3.47
N GLN A 95 -8.74 10.84 4.29
CA GLN A 95 -10.00 11.27 4.89
C GLN A 95 -9.82 12.19 6.11
N LYS A 96 -8.58 12.49 6.52
CA LYS A 96 -8.23 13.28 7.72
C LYS A 96 -8.71 12.64 9.04
N ALA A 97 -8.87 11.32 9.05
CA ALA A 97 -9.17 10.54 10.25
C ALA A 97 -7.90 10.26 11.08
N LEU A 98 -6.73 10.28 10.45
CA LEU A 98 -5.42 10.18 11.10
C LEU A 98 -4.69 11.53 11.20
N ALA A 99 -3.77 11.64 12.15
CA ALA A 99 -2.91 12.80 12.29
C ALA A 99 -1.94 12.91 11.10
N SER A 100 -1.90 14.08 10.46
CA SER A 100 -0.95 14.37 9.38
C SER A 100 0.41 14.76 9.98
N SER A 101 1.17 13.75 10.41
CA SER A 101 2.53 13.89 10.92
C SER A 101 3.52 13.14 10.02
N LEU A 102 4.79 13.57 10.03
CA LEU A 102 5.85 12.87 9.30
C LEU A 102 6.00 11.42 9.78
N GLU A 103 5.87 11.18 11.08
CA GLU A 103 5.95 9.84 11.67
C GLU A 103 4.85 8.93 11.14
N THR A 104 3.60 9.40 11.14
CA THR A 104 2.45 8.68 10.56
C THR A 104 2.65 8.40 9.08
N TYR A 105 3.16 9.38 8.34
CA TYR A 105 3.45 9.21 6.92
C TYR A 105 4.52 8.13 6.66
N ILE A 106 5.64 8.18 7.38
CA ILE A 106 6.72 7.19 7.24
C ILE A 106 6.23 5.79 7.61
N ASP A 107 5.47 5.65 8.70
CA ASP A 107 4.91 4.36 9.11
C ASP A 107 4.02 3.76 8.02
N ILE A 108 3.09 4.54 7.45
CA ILE A 108 2.25 4.10 6.32
C ILE A 108 3.12 3.77 5.11
N ARG A 109 4.05 4.65 4.75
CA ARG A 109 4.86 4.51 3.53
C ARG A 109 5.74 3.27 3.55
N THR A 110 6.31 2.93 4.71
CA THR A 110 7.12 1.71 4.86
C THR A 110 6.33 0.42 4.64
N ARG A 111 4.99 0.48 4.77
CA ARG A 111 4.07 -0.63 4.47
C ARG A 111 3.62 -0.60 3.01
N THR A 112 3.22 0.57 2.50
CA THR A 112 2.62 0.70 1.16
C THR A 112 3.63 0.69 0.03
N ILE A 113 4.92 0.93 0.29
CA ILE A 113 5.98 0.74 -0.72
C ILE A 113 6.11 -0.73 -1.18
N GLY A 114 5.54 -1.67 -0.41
CA GLY A 114 5.37 -3.07 -0.82
C GLY A 114 6.68 -3.85 -0.98
N VAL A 115 7.75 -3.43 -0.29
CA VAL A 115 9.06 -4.07 -0.37
C VAL A 115 9.16 -5.28 0.57
N ALA A 116 8.41 -5.29 1.68
CA ALA A 116 8.51 -6.33 2.71
C ALA A 116 8.26 -7.77 2.20
N PRO A 117 7.26 -8.03 1.32
CA PRO A 117 7.07 -9.36 0.74
C PRO A 117 8.31 -9.90 -0.01
N PHE A 118 9.17 -9.02 -0.53
CA PHE A 118 10.41 -9.44 -1.18
C PHE A 118 11.43 -10.00 -0.20
N PHE A 119 11.58 -9.37 0.96
CA PHE A 119 12.48 -9.86 1.99
C PHE A 119 12.02 -11.21 2.53
N ASN A 120 10.70 -11.44 2.59
CA ASN A 120 10.16 -12.76 2.93
C ASN A 120 10.61 -13.85 1.94
N LEU A 121 10.47 -13.60 0.63
CA LEU A 121 10.93 -14.55 -0.40
C LEU A 121 12.45 -14.77 -0.40
N ILE A 122 13.24 -13.71 -0.16
CA ILE A 122 14.70 -13.86 -0.06
C ILE A 122 15.07 -14.72 1.15
N LYS A 123 14.40 -14.51 2.29
CA LYS A 123 14.62 -15.31 3.50
C LYS A 123 14.29 -16.79 3.26
N SER A 124 13.16 -17.09 2.61
CA SER A 124 12.75 -18.46 2.34
C SER A 124 13.73 -19.19 1.41
N GLU A 125 14.20 -18.51 0.36
CA GLU A 125 15.08 -19.12 -0.65
C GLU A 125 16.53 -19.27 -0.15
N TYR A 126 17.06 -18.27 0.56
CA TYR A 126 18.51 -18.18 0.83
C TYR A 126 18.89 -18.35 2.29
N SER A 127 17.94 -18.36 3.23
CA SER A 127 18.25 -18.42 4.67
C SER A 127 17.17 -19.16 5.48
N PRO A 128 16.79 -20.40 5.11
CA PRO A 128 15.83 -21.18 5.87
C PRO A 128 16.34 -21.44 7.29
N GLY A 129 15.69 -20.85 8.30
CA GLY A 129 16.03 -21.02 9.71
C GLY A 129 16.95 -19.95 10.33
N TYR A 130 17.26 -18.87 9.60
CA TYR A 130 18.00 -17.73 10.16
C TYR A 130 17.07 -16.85 11.01
N HIS A 131 17.43 -16.59 12.28
CA HIS A 131 16.65 -15.75 13.19
C HIS A 131 17.02 -14.27 13.04
N VAL A 132 15.98 -13.44 12.85
CA VAL A 132 16.00 -12.11 12.25
C VAL A 132 15.75 -11.06 13.33
N ASP A 133 16.69 -10.84 14.25
CA ASP A 133 16.64 -9.63 15.09
C ASP A 133 17.53 -8.54 14.48
N ASP A 134 18.77 -8.86 14.10
CA ASP A 134 19.71 -7.86 13.57
C ASP A 134 19.38 -7.36 12.14
N SER A 135 18.51 -8.03 11.40
CA SER A 135 18.16 -7.63 10.02
C SER A 135 16.85 -6.84 9.90
N LEU A 136 16.09 -6.67 10.99
CA LEU A 136 14.84 -5.90 10.98
C LEU A 136 15.08 -4.40 10.88
N GLU A 137 16.10 -3.87 11.56
CA GLU A 137 16.48 -2.46 11.45
C GLU A 137 16.93 -2.13 10.02
N MET A 138 17.83 -2.94 9.46
CA MET A 138 18.27 -2.77 8.07
C MET A 138 17.11 -2.88 7.06
N GLN A 139 16.15 -3.80 7.28
CA GLN A 139 14.96 -3.90 6.45
C GLN A 139 14.13 -2.61 6.50
N ARG A 140 13.90 -2.05 7.69
CA ARG A 140 13.18 -0.78 7.85
C ARG A 140 13.90 0.38 7.17
N ASP A 141 15.22 0.43 7.26
CA ASP A 141 16.03 1.45 6.57
C ASP A 141 15.87 1.34 5.05
N VAL A 142 15.90 0.11 4.51
CA VAL A 142 15.65 -0.13 3.08
C VAL A 142 14.26 0.31 2.67
N TYR A 143 13.21 -0.02 3.43
CA TYR A 143 11.83 0.40 3.13
C TYR A 143 11.72 1.92 3.08
N THR A 144 12.32 2.59 4.07
CA THR A 144 12.34 4.05 4.19
C THR A 144 13.06 4.69 3.02
N VAL A 145 14.27 4.23 2.69
CA VAL A 145 15.07 4.79 1.59
C VAL A 145 14.38 4.58 0.24
N VAL A 146 13.84 3.38 -0.02
CA VAL A 146 13.14 3.09 -1.28
C VAL A 146 11.87 3.92 -1.40
N GLY A 147 11.09 4.03 -0.31
CA GLY A 147 9.88 4.86 -0.27
C GLY A 147 10.19 6.33 -0.56
N LEU A 148 11.11 6.93 0.20
CA LEU A 148 11.48 8.33 0.03
C LEU A 148 12.13 8.62 -1.32
N GLN A 149 12.91 7.68 -1.86
CA GLN A 149 13.45 7.83 -3.22
C GLN A 149 12.33 7.84 -4.27
N ASN A 150 11.34 6.95 -4.14
CA ASN A 150 10.18 6.95 -5.02
C ASN A 150 9.42 8.28 -4.94
N ASP A 151 9.22 8.80 -3.72
CA ASP A 151 8.54 10.07 -3.50
C ASP A 151 9.32 11.24 -4.11
N LEU A 152 10.64 11.29 -3.96
CA LEU A 152 11.48 12.33 -4.55
C LEU A 152 11.42 12.33 -6.09
N ILE A 153 11.36 11.14 -6.70
CA ILE A 153 11.27 10.99 -8.16
C ILE A 153 9.86 11.36 -8.65
N GLY A 154 8.82 11.02 -7.88
CA GLY A 154 7.42 11.29 -8.23
C GLY A 154 6.96 12.71 -7.93
N LEU A 155 7.66 13.43 -7.05
CA LEU A 155 7.19 14.68 -6.45
C LEU A 155 6.78 15.75 -7.46
N GLU A 156 7.55 15.94 -8.52
CA GLU A 156 7.23 16.94 -9.55
C GLU A 156 5.89 16.63 -10.24
N LYS A 157 5.68 15.36 -10.61
CA LYS A 157 4.45 14.89 -11.22
C LYS A 157 3.26 15.03 -10.25
N ASP A 158 3.46 14.68 -8.98
CA ASP A 158 2.40 14.71 -7.97
C ASP A 158 1.96 16.14 -7.63
N ILE A 159 2.90 17.10 -7.65
CA ILE A 159 2.58 18.53 -7.50
C ILE A 159 1.75 19.02 -8.69
N GLU A 160 2.09 18.62 -9.91
CA GLU A 160 1.41 19.05 -11.15
C GLU A 160 -0.03 18.50 -11.25
N THR A 161 -0.26 17.25 -10.84
CA THR A 161 -1.58 16.61 -10.87
C THR A 161 -2.47 17.01 -9.69
N GLY A 162 -1.93 17.73 -8.71
CA GLY A 162 -2.61 18.01 -7.44
C GLY A 162 -2.67 16.81 -6.50
N GLY A 163 -1.95 15.72 -6.83
CA GLY A 163 -1.74 14.53 -6.02
C GLY A 163 -0.70 14.73 -4.92
N ALA A 164 -0.61 15.93 -4.34
CA ALA A 164 0.34 16.17 -3.25
C ALA A 164 0.11 15.13 -2.13
N PRO A 165 1.19 14.53 -1.58
CA PRO A 165 1.08 13.69 -0.40
C PRO A 165 0.65 14.58 0.76
N LEU A 166 -0.66 14.67 1.00
CA LEU A 166 -1.28 15.18 2.23
C LEU A 166 -0.90 16.60 2.70
N TYR A 167 -0.17 17.36 1.91
CA TYR A 167 0.25 18.71 2.23
C TYR A 167 -0.49 19.71 1.35
N THR A 168 -1.70 20.10 1.80
CA THR A 168 -2.17 21.44 1.46
C THR A 168 -1.48 22.38 2.46
N PRO A 169 -0.57 23.28 2.02
CA PRO A 169 -0.08 24.29 2.92
C PRO A 169 -1.29 25.09 3.39
N CYS A 170 -1.43 25.27 4.72
CA CYS A 170 -2.33 26.26 5.28
C CYS A 170 -2.20 27.52 4.44
N LYS A 171 -3.31 27.94 3.81
CA LYS A 171 -3.35 29.22 3.09
C LYS A 171 -2.80 30.28 4.04
N ALA A 172 -1.61 30.80 3.73
CA ALA A 172 -1.06 31.93 4.46
C ALA A 172 -2.12 33.02 4.46
N PRO A 173 -2.42 33.66 5.61
CA PRO A 173 -3.41 34.72 5.65
C PRO A 173 -3.02 35.78 4.64
N ASP A 174 -4.00 36.12 3.80
CA ASP A 174 -3.86 36.99 2.65
C ASP A 174 -3.23 38.33 3.07
N ARG A 175 -1.91 38.49 2.82
CA ARG A 175 -1.15 39.69 3.16
C ARG A 175 -1.65 40.94 2.42
N LYS A 176 -2.62 40.81 1.52
CA LYS A 176 -3.27 41.95 0.85
C LYS A 176 -4.34 42.65 1.68
N ARG A 177 -4.81 42.08 2.81
CA ARG A 177 -5.76 42.77 3.71
C ARG A 177 -5.13 43.68 4.77
N ALA A 178 -3.81 43.67 4.94
CA ALA A 178 -3.11 44.47 5.96
C ALA A 178 -2.63 45.86 5.48
N LYS A 179 -2.92 46.27 4.23
CA LYS A 179 -2.57 47.60 3.69
C LYS A 179 -3.75 48.56 3.47
N MET A 180 -4.93 48.25 4.02
CA MET A 180 -6.11 49.13 3.93
C MET A 180 -6.58 49.70 5.28
N LEU A 181 -5.74 49.67 6.32
CA LEU A 181 -6.07 50.24 7.64
C LEU A 181 -4.90 51.00 8.30
N ARG A 182 -4.10 51.73 7.52
CA ARG A 182 -3.29 52.84 8.04
C ARG A 182 -3.20 53.96 7.03
#